data_AF-A0A932BGV6-F1
#
_entry.id   AF-A0A932BGV6-F1
#
_cell.length_a   1.000
_cell.length_b   1.000
_cell.length_c   1.000
_cell.angle_alpha   90.00
_cell.angle_beta   90.00
_cell.angle_gamma   90.00
#
_symmetry.space_group_name_H-M   'P 1'
#
loop_
_entity.id
_entity.type
_entity.pdbx_description
1 polymer ?
#
loop_
_entity_poly.entity_id
_entity_poly.type
_entity_poly.pdbx_seq_one_letter_code
_entity_poly.pdbx_strand_id
1 'polypeptide(L)'
;MQHRDDAVIEAKKAKLKPPPMFKVMLLNDDYTPMEFVVVVLQKFFGMTRERATQVMLKVHREGIGVCGVYPRDVATTKVQQVAAYSRKHQHPLQCVMEET
;
A
#
# COMPACT_ATOMS: atom_id res chain seq x y z
N MET A 1 -32.89 54.39 -12.08
CA MET A 1 -32.76 53.51 -10.89
C MET A 1 -31.74 52.44 -11.22
N GLN A 2 -30.94 52.07 -10.21
CA GLN A 2 -29.72 51.30 -10.30
C GLN A 2 -29.90 49.85 -10.79
N HIS A 3 -28.84 49.42 -11.48
CA HIS A 3 -28.28 48.07 -11.62
C HIS A 3 -28.97 46.94 -10.87
N ARG A 4 -29.27 45.87 -11.61
CA ARG A 4 -29.12 44.52 -11.08
C ARG A 4 -28.52 43.64 -12.17
N ASP A 5 -27.19 43.68 -12.24
CA ASP A 5 -26.41 42.70 -12.98
C ASP A 5 -26.54 41.36 -12.25
N ASP A 6 -27.38 40.47 -12.78
CA ASP A 6 -27.47 39.07 -12.36
C ASP A 6 -26.15 38.37 -12.73
N ALA A 7 -25.18 38.45 -11.83
CA ALA A 7 -23.94 37.72 -11.94
C ALA A 7 -24.22 36.22 -11.74
N VAL A 8 -24.44 35.51 -12.85
CA VAL A 8 -24.46 34.05 -12.90
C VAL A 8 -23.05 33.56 -12.57
N ILE A 9 -22.84 33.08 -11.35
CA ILE A 9 -21.60 32.42 -10.94
C ILE A 9 -21.59 31.04 -11.60
N GLU A 10 -20.95 30.94 -12.77
CA GLU A 10 -20.59 29.65 -13.34
C GLU A 10 -19.63 28.93 -12.37
N ALA A 11 -20.13 27.92 -11.67
CA ALA A 11 -19.31 27.04 -10.87
C ALA A 11 -18.34 26.28 -11.79
N LYS A 12 -17.12 26.81 -11.94
CA LYS A 12 -16.01 26.09 -12.57
C LYS A 12 -15.84 24.77 -11.81
N LYS A 13 -16.26 23.65 -12.42
CA LYS A 13 -15.95 22.31 -11.92
C LYS A 13 -14.42 22.18 -11.91
N ALA A 14 -13.81 22.43 -10.76
CA ALA A 14 -12.40 22.16 -10.56
C ALA A 14 -12.18 20.67 -10.85
N LYS A 15 -11.40 20.35 -11.89
CA LYS A 15 -11.00 18.98 -12.16
C LYS A 15 -10.06 18.56 -11.04
N LEU A 16 -10.59 17.88 -10.02
CA LEU A 16 -9.78 17.29 -8.96
C LEU A 16 -8.83 16.28 -9.60
N LYS A 17 -7.52 16.44 -9.35
CA LYS A 17 -6.53 15.45 -9.78
C LYS A 17 -6.82 14.14 -9.05
N PRO A 18 -6.72 12.97 -9.73
CA PRO A 18 -6.84 11.69 -9.05
C PRO A 18 -5.77 11.57 -7.95
N PRO A 19 -6.06 10.87 -6.84
CA PRO A 19 -5.10 10.71 -5.76
C PRO A 19 -3.85 9.96 -6.25
N PRO A 20 -2.65 10.32 -5.77
CA PRO A 20 -1.44 9.57 -6.08
C PRO A 20 -1.54 8.15 -5.52
N MET A 21 -1.07 7.20 -6.32
CA MET A 21 -1.09 5.78 -5.99
C MET A 21 0.31 5.35 -5.52
N PHE A 22 0.35 4.36 -4.64
CA PHE A 22 1.56 3.89 -3.98
C PHE A 22 1.64 2.37 -4.07
N LYS A 23 2.79 1.86 -4.51
CA LYS A 23 3.12 0.43 -4.37
C LYS A 23 3.47 0.17 -2.91
N VAL A 24 2.88 -0.86 -2.32
CA VAL A 24 3.31 -1.40 -1.02
C VAL A 24 4.12 -2.67 -1.28
N MET A 25 5.30 -2.75 -0.68
CA MET A 25 6.30 -3.78 -0.97
C MET A 25 6.87 -4.36 0.32
N LEU A 26 7.28 -5.63 0.27
CA LEU A 26 8.09 -6.28 1.29
C LEU A 26 9.54 -6.38 0.81
N LEU A 27 10.48 -6.17 1.73
CA LEU A 27 11.91 -6.34 1.50
C LEU A 27 12.38 -7.67 2.09
N ASN A 28 13.31 -8.32 1.40
CA ASN A 28 13.93 -9.55 1.87
C ASN A 28 14.84 -9.31 3.08
N ASP A 29 14.93 -10.32 3.93
CA ASP A 29 15.88 -10.40 5.04
C ASP A 29 16.17 -11.88 5.35
N ASP A 30 17.25 -12.17 6.07
CA ASP A 30 17.71 -13.55 6.31
C ASP A 30 17.09 -14.22 7.55
N TYR A 31 16.19 -13.54 8.27
CA TYR A 31 15.72 -13.98 9.60
C TYR A 31 14.20 -14.22 9.68
N THR A 32 13.42 -13.59 8.81
CA THR A 32 11.96 -13.75 8.78
C THR A 32 11.59 -15.09 8.12
N PRO A 33 10.86 -15.99 8.80
CA PRO A 33 10.43 -17.26 8.21
C PRO A 33 9.53 -17.09 6.98
N MET A 34 9.72 -17.92 5.96
CA MET A 34 8.89 -17.89 4.73
C MET A 34 7.39 -17.99 5.02
N GLU A 35 6.98 -18.89 5.93
CA GLU A 35 5.58 -19.02 6.31
C GLU A 35 5.03 -17.76 7.03
N PHE A 36 5.87 -17.03 7.76
CA PHE A 36 5.46 -15.76 8.35
C PHE A 36 5.12 -14.74 7.26
N VAL A 37 5.94 -14.64 6.21
CA VAL A 37 5.69 -13.76 5.06
C VAL A 37 4.38 -14.15 4.35
N VAL A 38 4.12 -15.45 4.16
CA VAL A 38 2.85 -15.93 3.59
C VAL A 38 1.66 -15.49 4.45
N VAL A 39 1.72 -15.64 5.77
CA VAL A 39 0.67 -15.19 6.70
C VAL A 39 0.45 -13.68 6.62
N VAL A 40 1.52 -12.88 6.53
CA VAL A 40 1.43 -11.42 6.37
C VAL A 40 0.68 -11.07 5.07
N LEU A 41 1.03 -11.72 3.97
CA LEU A 41 0.41 -11.50 2.66
C LEU A 41 -1.08 -11.88 2.64
N GLN A 42 -1.45 -13.01 3.27
CA GLN A 42 -2.84 -13.41 3.41
C GLN A 42 -3.62 -12.43 4.29
N LYS A 43 -3.08 -12.09 5.47
CA LYS A 43 -3.77 -11.30 6.50
C LYS A 43 -3.98 -9.84 6.11
N PHE A 44 -2.97 -9.19 5.54
CA PHE A 44 -3.00 -7.74 5.30
C PHE A 44 -3.25 -7.37 3.85
N PHE A 45 -3.02 -8.27 2.91
CA PHE A 45 -3.22 -8.02 1.47
C PHE A 45 -4.33 -8.87 0.86
N GLY A 46 -4.97 -9.75 1.64
CA GLY A 46 -6.11 -10.55 1.20
C GLY A 46 -5.74 -11.55 0.10
N MET A 47 -4.46 -11.94 0.02
CA MET A 47 -4.01 -12.90 -0.98
C MET A 47 -4.49 -14.31 -0.62
N THR A 48 -4.77 -15.13 -1.64
CA THR A 48 -4.84 -16.58 -1.43
C THR A 48 -3.47 -17.11 -1.04
N ARG A 49 -3.41 -18.32 -0.47
CA ARG A 49 -2.13 -18.93 -0.07
C ARG A 49 -1.20 -19.08 -1.27
N GLU A 50 -1.72 -19.52 -2.42
CA GLU A 50 -0.95 -19.73 -3.65
C GLU A 50 -0.30 -18.43 -4.13
N ARG A 51 -1.08 -17.35 -4.20
CA ARG A 51 -0.58 -16.03 -4.59
C ARG A 51 0.40 -15.47 -3.57
N ALA A 52 0.14 -15.66 -2.27
CA ALA A 52 1.02 -15.25 -1.20
C ALA A 52 2.37 -15.98 -1.28
N THR A 53 2.38 -17.29 -1.53
CA THR A 53 3.60 -18.07 -1.72
C THR A 53 4.41 -17.59 -2.94
N GLN A 54 3.75 -17.26 -4.05
CA GLN A 54 4.43 -16.71 -5.24
C GLN A 54 5.10 -15.36 -4.93
N VAL A 55 4.39 -14.45 -4.26
CA VAL A 55 4.95 -13.15 -3.87
C VAL A 55 6.07 -13.31 -2.84
N MET A 56 5.91 -14.20 -1.86
CA MET A 56 6.97 -14.52 -0.90
C MET A 56 8.25 -15.02 -1.59
N LEU A 57 8.12 -15.96 -2.53
CA LEU A 57 9.27 -16.47 -3.29
C LEU A 57 9.93 -15.36 -4.13
N LYS A 58 9.13 -14.42 -4.65
CA LYS A 58 9.65 -13.23 -5.34
C LYS A 58 10.48 -12.36 -4.41
N VAL A 59 9.96 -12.02 -3.24
CA VAL A 59 10.70 -11.26 -2.21
C VAL A 59 12.02 -11.97 -1.90
N HIS A 60 11.98 -13.27 -1.62
CA HIS A 60 13.15 -14.05 -1.26
C HIS A 60 14.25 -14.07 -2.35
N ARG A 61 13.84 -14.19 -3.62
CA ARG A 61 14.79 -14.32 -4.75
C ARG A 61 15.27 -12.98 -5.30
N GLU A 62 14.41 -11.96 -5.29
CA GLU A 62 14.66 -10.67 -5.95
C GLU A 62 14.97 -9.55 -4.96
N GLY A 63 14.93 -9.82 -3.64
CA GLY A 63 15.16 -8.83 -2.59
C GLY A 63 13.95 -7.95 -2.27
N ILE A 64 12.95 -7.89 -3.15
CA ILE A 64 11.75 -7.07 -2.99
C ILE A 64 10.54 -7.69 -3.72
N GLY A 65 9.35 -7.49 -3.19
CA GLY A 65 8.11 -7.94 -3.84
C GLY A 65 6.95 -6.98 -3.61
N VAL A 66 6.23 -6.65 -4.69
CA VAL A 66 5.02 -5.81 -4.63
C VAL A 66 3.84 -6.62 -4.10
N CYS A 67 3.24 -6.12 -3.03
CA CYS A 67 2.09 -6.74 -2.37
C CYS A 67 0.75 -6.15 -2.87
N GLY A 68 0.75 -4.89 -3.28
CA GLY A 68 -0.42 -4.22 -3.86
C GLY A 68 -0.16 -2.74 -4.16
N VAL A 69 -1.14 -2.10 -4.81
CA VAL A 69 -1.11 -0.67 -5.13
C VAL A 69 -2.34 -0.01 -4.54
N TYR A 70 -2.15 1.08 -3.79
CA TYR A 70 -3.21 1.72 -3.02
C TYR A 70 -3.05 3.25 -2.99
N PRO A 71 -4.11 4.02 -2.70
CA PRO A 71 -3.96 5.42 -2.32
C PRO A 71 -3.07 5.56 -1.08
N ARG A 72 -2.41 6.71 -0.94
CA ARG A 72 -1.43 7.00 0.13
C ARG A 72 -1.86 6.55 1.53
N ASP A 73 -3.08 6.86 1.94
CA ASP A 73 -3.55 6.60 3.31
C ASP A 73 -3.72 5.09 3.58
N VAL A 74 -4.22 4.36 2.58
CA VAL A 74 -4.36 2.90 2.64
C VAL A 74 -2.98 2.24 2.62
N ALA A 75 -2.07 2.72 1.76
CA ALA A 75 -0.69 2.23 1.71
C ALA A 75 0.03 2.44 3.05
N THR A 76 -0.08 3.64 3.63
CA THR A 76 0.49 3.99 4.94
C THR A 76 -0.04 3.06 6.04
N THR A 77 -1.35 2.84 6.07
CA THR A 77 -1.99 1.97 7.06
C THR A 77 -1.48 0.53 6.95
N LYS A 78 -1.37 -0.01 5.72
CA LYS A 78 -0.85 -1.37 5.49
C LYS A 78 0.59 -1.51 5.94
N VAL A 79 1.46 -0.55 5.58
CA VAL A 79 2.86 -0.52 6.02
C VAL A 79 2.95 -0.55 7.56
N GLN A 80 2.18 0.29 8.24
CA GLN A 80 2.17 0.36 9.71
C GLN A 80 1.66 -0.95 10.34
N GLN A 81 0.60 -1.54 9.79
CA GLN A 81 0.04 -2.82 10.27
C GLN A 81 1.04 -3.97 10.14
N VAL A 82 1.69 -4.10 8.99
CA VAL A 82 2.72 -5.12 8.77
C VAL A 82 3.89 -4.91 9.71
N ALA A 83 4.42 -3.69 9.80
CA ALA A 83 5.55 -3.38 10.68
C ALA A 83 5.23 -3.67 12.16
N ALA A 84 4.03 -3.33 12.63
CA ALA A 84 3.60 -3.65 14.00
C ALA A 84 3.48 -5.15 14.23
N TYR A 85 2.93 -5.88 13.26
CA TYR A 85 2.79 -7.34 13.33
C TYR A 85 4.15 -8.06 13.34
N SER A 86 5.09 -7.65 12.47
CA SER A 86 6.46 -8.17 12.44
C SER A 86 7.18 -7.95 13.76
N ARG A 87 7.13 -6.73 14.31
CA ARG A 87 7.73 -6.43 15.64
C ARG A 87 7.13 -7.29 16.76
N LYS A 88 5.80 -7.46 16.78
CA LYS A 88 5.13 -8.30 17.79
C LYS A 88 5.60 -9.76 17.75
N HIS A 89 5.96 -10.27 16.58
CA HIS A 89 6.46 -11.63 16.38
C HIS A 89 7.99 -11.71 16.32
N GLN A 90 8.69 -10.63 16.65
CA GLN A 90 10.15 -10.58 16.70
C GLN A 90 10.83 -10.89 15.35
N HIS A 91 10.20 -10.49 14.24
CA HIS A 91 10.76 -10.61 12.90
C HIS A 91 11.16 -9.23 12.36
N PRO A 92 12.34 -9.11 11.69
CA PRO A 92 12.80 -7.84 11.14
C PRO A 92 12.14 -7.44 9.81
N LEU A 93 11.18 -8.24 9.31
CA LEU A 93 10.46 -8.01 8.05
C LEU A 93 10.06 -6.55 7.83
N GLN A 94 10.62 -5.94 6.79
CA GLN A 94 10.34 -4.56 6.42
C GLN A 94 9.26 -4.48 5.34
N CYS A 95 8.34 -3.54 5.55
CA CYS A 95 7.31 -3.17 4.58
C CYS A 95 7.45 -1.68 4.26
N VAL A 96 7.48 -1.34 2.98
CA VAL A 96 7.69 0.03 2.49
C VAL A 96 6.66 0.40 1.44
N MET A 97 6.57 1.69 1.13
CA MET A 97 5.74 2.18 0.02
C MET A 97 6.48 3.20 -0.85
N GLU A 98 6.18 3.20 -2.14
CA GLU A 98 6.76 4.10 -3.16
C GLU A 98 5.63 4.64 -4.05
N GLU A 99 5.67 5.93 -4.39
CA GLU A 99 4.73 6.55 -5.33
C GLU A 99 4.90 5.96 -6.73
N THR A 100 3.79 5.65 -7.41
CA THR A 100 3.78 5.02 -8.74
C THR A 100 4.08 5.96 -9.88
#